data_AF-A0A376J8L9-F1
#
_entry.id   AF-A0A376J8L9-F1
#
_cell.length_a   1.000
_cell.length_b   1.000
_cell.length_c   1.000
_cell.angle_alpha   90.00
_cell.angle_beta   90.00
_cell.angle_gamma   90.00
#
_symmetry.space_group_name_H-M   'P 1'
#
loop_
_entity.id
_entity.type
_entity.pdbx_description
1 polymer ?
#
loop_
_entity_poly.entity_id
_entity_poly.type
_entity_poly.pdbx_seq_one_letter_code
_entity_poly.pdbx_strand_id
1 'polypeptide(L)'
;MAMVLTAQVLMPISVLGRLSLLDRGFVYAIVHVRGGGELGQQWYEDGKFLKKKNTFNDYLDACDALLKLGYGSPSLCYAMGGSAGGHVDGCCN
;
A
#
# COMPACT_ATOMS: atom_id res chain seq x y z
N MET A 1 12.87 -11.31 -4.36
CA MET A 1 11.45 -11.62 -4.09
C MET A 1 10.58 -10.56 -4.73
N ALA A 2 9.47 -10.95 -5.34
CA ALA A 2 8.49 -10.00 -5.86
C ALA A 2 7.53 -9.61 -4.72
N MET A 3 7.21 -8.32 -4.62
CA MET A 3 6.38 -7.77 -3.55
C MET A 3 5.17 -7.08 -4.16
N VAL A 4 3.99 -7.30 -3.58
CA VAL A 4 2.76 -6.61 -3.92
C VAL A 4 2.32 -5.80 -2.70
N LEU A 5 2.24 -4.49 -2.89
CA LEU A 5 1.89 -3.53 -1.85
C LEU A 5 0.51 -2.94 -2.10
N THR A 6 -0.38 -3.02 -1.12
CA THR A 6 -1.72 -2.41 -1.21
C THR A 6 -1.91 -1.29 -0.20
N ALA A 7 -2.41 -0.14 -0.68
CA ALA A 7 -2.83 0.96 0.18
C ALA A 7 -4.30 0.73 0.58
N GLN A 8 -4.55 0.52 1.87
CA GLN A 8 -5.90 0.31 2.38
C GLN A 8 -6.42 1.62 2.99
N VAL A 9 -7.53 2.12 2.44
CA VAL A 9 -8.23 3.33 2.93
C VAL A 9 -9.68 3.00 3.34
N LEU A 10 -10.28 1.92 2.81
CA LEU A 10 -11.61 1.45 3.20
C LEU A 10 -11.79 -0.04 2.85
N MET A 11 -12.06 -0.86 3.88
CA MET A 11 -12.40 -2.29 3.90
C MET A 11 -11.43 -3.28 3.18
N PRO A 12 -11.21 -4.48 3.73
CA PRO A 12 -10.35 -5.48 3.09
C PRO A 12 -11.02 -6.02 1.81
N ILE A 13 -10.42 -5.75 0.65
CA ILE A 13 -10.84 -6.34 -0.64
C ILE A 13 -10.35 -7.80 -0.69
N SER A 14 -11.23 -8.73 -1.11
CA SER A 14 -11.08 -10.20 -1.27
C SER A 14 -9.74 -10.88 -0.94
N VAL A 15 -9.80 -11.94 -0.12
CA VAL A 15 -8.66 -12.76 0.34
C VAL A 15 -8.21 -13.83 -0.67
N LEU A 16 -9.07 -14.22 -1.62
CA LEU A 16 -8.83 -15.39 -2.48
C LEU A 16 -7.67 -15.20 -3.49
N GLY A 17 -7.50 -13.99 -4.03
CA GLY A 17 -6.39 -13.69 -4.95
C GLY A 17 -5.02 -13.56 -4.25
N ARG A 18 -5.00 -13.43 -2.92
CA ARG A 18 -3.77 -13.20 -2.14
C ARG A 18 -3.02 -14.50 -1.85
N LEU A 19 -3.75 -15.57 -1.57
CA LEU A 19 -3.20 -16.90 -1.29
C LEU A 19 -2.37 -17.45 -2.46
N SER A 20 -2.86 -17.31 -3.70
CA SER A 20 -2.15 -17.78 -4.89
C SER A 20 -0.86 -16.99 -5.20
N LEU A 21 -0.77 -15.73 -4.74
CA LEU A 21 0.46 -14.93 -4.84
C LEU A 21 1.49 -15.37 -3.78
N LEU A 22 1.04 -15.59 -2.55
CA LEU A 22 1.87 -16.11 -1.47
C LEU A 22 2.49 -17.47 -1.85
N ASP A 23 1.70 -18.39 -2.43
CA ASP A 23 2.19 -19.70 -2.90
C ASP A 23 3.26 -19.59 -3.99
N ARG A 24 3.28 -18.49 -4.75
CA ARG A 24 4.28 -18.21 -5.79
C ARG A 24 5.53 -17.50 -5.26
N GLY A 25 5.64 -17.34 -3.93
CA GLY A 25 6.78 -16.67 -3.29
C GLY A 25 6.71 -15.14 -3.35
N PHE A 26 5.51 -14.57 -3.56
CA PHE A 26 5.32 -13.13 -3.44
C PHE A 26 5.14 -12.73 -1.97
N VAL A 27 5.67 -11.57 -1.63
CA VAL A 27 5.35 -10.90 -0.36
C VAL A 27 4.16 -9.99 -0.59
N TYR A 28 3.12 -10.13 0.23
CA TYR A 28 1.95 -9.26 0.20
C TYR A 28 1.94 -8.40 1.46
N ALA A 29 1.93 -7.08 1.30
CA ALA A 29 1.88 -6.15 2.42
C ALA A 29 0.71 -5.16 2.27
N ILE A 30 0.02 -4.94 3.39
CA ILE A 30 -1.10 -4.03 3.52
C ILE A 30 -0.60 -2.81 4.29
N VAL A 31 -0.70 -1.65 3.68
CA VAL A 31 -0.27 -0.38 4.27
C VAL A 31 -1.50 0.43 4.63
N HIS A 32 -1.65 0.74 5.92
CA HIS A 32 -2.68 1.64 6.42
C HIS A 32 -2.16 3.08 6.36
N VAL A 33 -2.52 3.78 5.30
CA VAL A 33 -2.06 5.15 5.01
C VAL A 33 -3.00 6.20 5.61
N ARG A 34 -2.52 7.45 5.79
CA ARG A 34 -3.38 8.58 6.19
C ARG A 34 -4.52 8.79 5.21
N GLY A 35 -5.65 9.26 5.71
CA GLY A 35 -6.91 9.38 4.96
C GLY A 35 -7.82 8.17 5.09
N GLY A 36 -7.34 7.09 5.73
CA GLY A 36 -8.18 6.02 6.28
C GLY A 36 -8.74 6.37 7.67
N GLY A 37 -9.58 5.49 8.22
CA GLY A 37 -10.22 5.64 9.53
C GLY A 37 -9.54 4.91 10.68
N GLU A 38 -8.41 4.23 10.41
CA GLU A 38 -7.79 3.25 11.32
C GLU A 38 -7.24 3.84 12.61
N LEU A 39 -6.74 5.09 12.56
CA LEU A 39 -6.20 5.81 13.73
C LEU A 39 -7.06 7.01 14.13
N GLY A 40 -8.35 6.98 13.77
CA GLY A 40 -9.34 7.99 14.16
C GLY A 40 -9.41 9.21 13.24
N GLN A 41 -10.19 10.21 13.65
CA GLN A 41 -10.56 11.35 12.81
C GLN A 41 -9.34 12.16 12.33
N GLN A 42 -8.34 12.37 13.19
CA GLN A 42 -7.16 13.15 12.83
C GLN A 42 -6.36 12.50 11.69
N TRP A 43 -6.27 11.16 11.70
CA TRP A 43 -5.63 10.39 10.64
C TRP A 43 -6.36 10.52 9.29
N TYR A 44 -7.69 10.58 9.33
CA TYR A 44 -8.54 10.83 8.16
C TYR A 44 -8.37 12.27 7.63
N GLU A 45 -8.44 13.26 8.51
CA GLU A 45 -8.26 14.67 8.17
C GLU A 45 -6.87 14.95 7.56
N ASP A 46 -5.84 14.28 8.07
CA ASP A 46 -4.46 14.45 7.62
C ASP A 46 -4.12 13.74 6.29
N GLY A 47 -5.06 12.99 5.69
CA GLY A 47 -4.90 12.39 4.37
C GLY A 47 -5.99 12.76 3.35
N LYS A 48 -6.88 13.71 3.67
CA LYS A 48 -7.94 14.18 2.75
C LYS A 48 -7.62 15.53 2.11
N PHE A 49 -8.28 15.83 0.99
CA PHE A 49 -8.17 17.10 0.24
C PHE A 49 -6.73 17.55 -0.03
N LEU A 50 -6.34 18.74 0.45
CA LEU A 50 -5.02 19.34 0.24
C LEU A 50 -3.89 18.52 0.87
N LYS A 51 -4.23 17.67 1.85
CA LYS A 51 -3.28 16.78 2.52
C LYS A 51 -3.19 15.39 1.88
N LYS A 52 -3.85 15.14 0.73
CA LYS A 52 -3.78 13.85 0.03
C LYS A 52 -2.35 13.44 -0.35
N LYS A 53 -1.43 14.41 -0.50
CA LYS A 53 0.02 14.15 -0.66
C LYS A 53 0.59 13.29 0.47
N ASN A 54 0.08 13.44 1.68
CA ASN A 54 0.50 12.64 2.83
C ASN A 54 0.18 11.15 2.66
N THR A 55 -0.98 10.82 2.08
CA THR A 55 -1.36 9.44 1.77
C THR A 55 -0.37 8.78 0.80
N PHE A 56 0.07 9.51 -0.22
CA PHE A 56 1.04 9.02 -1.19
C PHE A 56 2.43 8.86 -0.56
N ASN A 57 2.86 9.83 0.25
CA ASN A 57 4.12 9.75 0.97
C ASN A 57 4.15 8.56 1.94
N ASP A 58 3.07 8.31 2.69
CA ASP A 58 2.97 7.15 3.59
C ASP A 58 3.13 5.83 2.83
N TYR A 59 2.56 5.76 1.63
CA TYR A 59 2.67 4.58 0.79
C TYR A 59 4.11 4.35 0.28
N LEU A 60 4.75 5.42 -0.19
CA LEU A 60 6.14 5.38 -0.65
C LEU A 60 7.10 5.04 0.50
N ASP A 61 6.92 5.68 1.66
CA ASP A 61 7.72 5.42 2.86
C ASP A 61 7.58 3.96 3.32
N ALA A 62 6.38 3.38 3.23
CA ALA A 62 6.16 1.97 3.51
C ALA A 62 6.80 1.04 2.46
N CYS A 63 6.74 1.40 1.17
CA CYS A 63 7.41 0.67 0.08
C CYS A 63 8.92 0.64 0.35
N ASP A 64 9.53 1.79 0.66
CA ASP A 64 10.95 1.94 0.99
C ASP A 64 11.35 1.19 2.27
N ALA A 65 10.53 1.24 3.32
CA ALA A 65 10.80 0.53 4.56
C ALA A 65 10.84 -0.98 4.34
N LEU A 66 9.90 -1.53 3.56
CA LEU A 66 9.85 -2.96 3.25
C LEU A 66 11.00 -3.40 2.34
N LEU A 67 11.41 -2.57 1.38
CA LEU A 67 12.59 -2.81 0.56
C LEU A 67 13.87 -2.82 1.43
N LYS A 68 14.02 -1.86 2.36
CA LYS A 68 15.15 -1.82 3.30
C LYS A 68 15.22 -3.04 4.23
N LEU A 69 14.07 -3.58 4.60
CA LEU A 69 13.96 -4.81 5.41
C LEU A 69 14.20 -6.09 4.59
N GLY A 70 14.37 -5.99 3.26
CA GLY A 70 14.65 -7.13 2.39
C GLY A 70 13.42 -7.91 1.95
N TYR A 71 12.21 -7.37 2.15
CA TYR A 71 10.95 -8.04 1.79
C TYR A 71 10.59 -7.94 0.30
N GLY A 72 11.35 -7.20 -0.51
CA GLY A 72 11.13 -7.05 -1.95
C GLY A 72 12.36 -6.58 -2.71
N SER A 73 12.32 -6.69 -4.05
CA SER A 73 13.28 -6.04 -4.95
C SER A 73 12.64 -4.79 -5.56
N PRO A 74 13.36 -3.66 -5.70
CA PRO A 74 12.84 -2.45 -6.35
C PRO A 74 12.33 -2.73 -7.77
N SER A 75 12.97 -3.66 -8.49
CA SER A 75 12.57 -4.08 -9.83
C SER A 75 11.31 -4.96 -9.90
N LEU A 76 10.83 -5.46 -8.76
CA LEU A 76 9.72 -6.41 -8.65
C LEU A 76 8.71 -5.96 -7.57
N CYS A 77 8.53 -4.64 -7.43
CA CYS A 77 7.59 -4.07 -6.48
C CYS A 77 6.35 -3.55 -7.21
N TYR A 78 5.20 -4.14 -6.91
CA TYR A 78 3.94 -3.87 -7.59
C TYR A 78 2.95 -3.21 -6.64
N ALA A 79 2.28 -2.16 -7.12
CA ALA A 79 1.22 -1.49 -6.38
C ALA A 79 -0.15 -2.06 -6.76
N MET A 80 -1.04 -2.25 -5.77
CA MET A 80 -2.42 -2.65 -5.98
C MET A 80 -3.35 -1.74 -5.17
N GLY A 81 -4.26 -1.03 -5.83
CA GLY A 81 -5.22 -0.13 -5.18
C GLY A 81 -6.60 -0.17 -5.85
N GLY A 82 -7.66 -0.25 -5.04
CA GLY A 82 -9.06 -0.22 -5.49
C GLY A 82 -9.79 1.04 -5.03
N SER A 83 -10.58 1.64 -5.92
CA SER A 83 -11.51 2.75 -5.64
C SER A 83 -10.85 4.04 -5.12
N ALA A 84 -10.80 4.32 -3.82
CA ALA A 84 -10.22 5.56 -3.25
C ALA A 84 -8.67 5.56 -3.15
N GLY A 85 -8.05 4.39 -3.38
CA GLY A 85 -6.61 4.20 -3.57
C GLY A 85 -6.24 3.87 -5.03
N GLY A 86 -7.15 4.05 -5.98
CA GLY A 86 -7.07 3.55 -7.35
C GLY A 86 -6.18 4.30 -8.34
N HIS A 87 -5.20 5.08 -7.89
CA HIS A 87 -4.13 5.65 -8.73
C HIS A 87 -2.84 5.67 -7.91
N VAL A 88 -2.24 4.50 -7.75
CA VAL A 88 -0.86 4.39 -7.29
C VAL A 88 -0.11 3.71 -8.43
N ASP A 89 0.10 4.47 -9.51
CA ASP A 89 1.02 4.06 -10.56
C ASP A 89 2.44 4.21 -10.04
N GLY A 90 3.20 3.12 -10.09
CA GLY A 90 4.64 3.08 -9.82
C GLY A 90 5.01 3.03 -8.34
N CYS A 91 5.11 1.82 -7.74
CA CYS A 91 5.82 1.70 -6.45
C CYS A 91 7.32 1.89 -6.64
N CYS A 92 7.88 1.66 -7.85
CA CYS A 92 9.32 1.75 -8.08
C CYS A 92 9.68 2.09 -9.54
N ASN A 93 9.49 3.35 -9.96
CA ASN A 93 10.46 4.12 -10.77
C ASN A 93 10.04 5.59 -10.87
#